data_AF-A0A395JTS5-F1
#
_entry.id   AF-A0A395JTS5-F1
#
_cell.length_a   1.000
_cell.length_b   1.000
_cell.length_c   1.000
_cell.angle_alpha   90.00
_cell.angle_beta   90.00
_cell.angle_gamma   90.00
#
_symmetry.space_group_name_H-M   'P 1'
#
loop_
_entity.id
_entity.type
_entity.pdbx_description
1 polymer ?
#
loop_
_entity_poly.entity_id
_entity_poly.type
_entity_poly.pdbx_seq_one_letter_code
_entity_poly.pdbx_strand_id
1 'polypeptide(L)'
;MKCIIIASLAVSQFCLNAMAAESVAPKFTVKGKQLEPTPLHVDADQKSTMKEKMKQQQQVDFARAELAERLGVELEQVSVTQATAVTWRSGALGCPAEGRVYTQALVPGVRIILSAQGESYSYHASQFGRPFSCSEERAESPAEGASGRF
;
A
#
# COMPACT_ATOMS: atom_id res chain seq x y z
N MET A 1 45.15 35.64 4.04
CA MET A 1 45.66 36.57 3.00
C MET A 1 46.32 35.75 1.91
N LYS A 2 45.74 35.79 0.68
CA LYS A 2 46.29 35.39 -0.64
C LYS A 2 46.57 33.88 -0.82
N CYS A 3 46.21 33.14 -1.87
CA CYS A 3 45.83 33.38 -3.28
C CYS A 3 44.74 32.34 -3.69
N ILE A 4 43.61 32.69 -4.36
CA ILE A 4 43.40 32.76 -5.83
C ILE A 4 44.07 31.58 -6.58
N ILE A 5 43.32 30.67 -7.23
CA ILE A 5 43.20 30.49 -8.70
C ILE A 5 42.00 29.56 -9.05
N ILE A 6 40.94 30.17 -9.58
CA ILE A 6 40.12 29.82 -10.77
C ILE A 6 40.14 28.36 -11.27
N ALA A 7 39.02 27.65 -11.20
CA ALA A 7 38.71 26.50 -12.05
C ALA A 7 37.68 26.92 -13.11
N SER A 8 38.14 26.90 -14.35
CA SER A 8 37.54 27.46 -15.55
C SER A 8 36.21 26.82 -15.96
N LEU A 9 35.35 27.69 -16.47
CA LEU A 9 34.24 27.41 -17.38
C LEU A 9 34.71 26.59 -18.60
N ALA A 10 33.92 25.58 -18.97
CA ALA A 10 33.81 25.14 -20.35
C ALA A 10 32.32 24.93 -20.67
N VAL A 11 31.75 25.98 -21.27
CA VAL A 11 30.50 25.94 -22.04
C VAL A 11 30.83 25.16 -23.32
N SER A 12 30.16 24.04 -23.56
CA SER A 12 30.08 23.44 -24.89
C SER A 12 28.63 23.24 -25.25
N GLN A 13 28.11 24.25 -25.92
CA GLN A 13 26.78 24.32 -26.50
C GLN A 13 26.93 24.10 -28.02
N PHE A 14 26.81 22.88 -28.52
CA PHE A 14 26.65 22.57 -29.96
C PHE A 14 26.19 21.11 -30.01
N CYS A 15 25.15 20.68 -30.72
CA CYS A 15 24.16 21.32 -31.55
C CYS A 15 23.01 20.31 -31.75
N LEU A 16 21.81 20.85 -32.02
CA LEU A 16 20.72 20.28 -32.82
C LEU A 16 20.56 18.74 -32.87
N ASN A 17 19.44 18.25 -32.34
CA ASN A 17 18.54 17.38 -33.10
C ASN A 17 17.15 17.46 -32.44
N ALA A 18 16.25 18.25 -33.02
CA ALA A 18 15.30 17.83 -34.05
C ALA A 18 14.13 17.01 -33.44
N MET A 19 13.03 17.73 -33.22
CA MET A 19 11.69 17.18 -33.02
C MET A 19 11.31 16.33 -34.24
N ALA A 20 10.98 15.07 -34.02
CA ALA A 20 10.11 14.29 -34.88
C ALA A 20 9.17 13.49 -33.98
N ALA A 21 8.01 14.08 -33.68
CA ALA A 21 6.87 13.35 -33.14
C ALA A 21 6.19 12.64 -34.31
N GLU A 22 6.58 11.41 -34.58
CA GLU A 22 5.89 10.59 -35.58
C GLU A 22 4.76 9.82 -34.89
N SER A 23 3.56 10.37 -35.04
CA SER A 23 2.30 9.71 -34.75
C SER A 23 2.13 8.52 -35.70
N VAL A 24 2.49 7.32 -35.26
CA VAL A 24 2.13 6.07 -35.95
C VAL A 24 0.96 5.45 -35.22
N ALA A 25 -0.25 5.85 -35.62
CA ALA A 25 -1.46 5.12 -35.27
C ALA A 25 -1.47 3.77 -36.01
N PRO A 26 -1.56 2.61 -35.31
CA PRO A 26 -1.78 1.36 -36.00
C PRO A 26 -3.22 1.32 -36.55
N LYS A 27 -3.35 1.18 -37.87
CA LYS A 27 -4.63 0.87 -38.53
C LYS A 27 -5.04 -0.54 -38.13
N PHE A 28 -5.94 -0.67 -37.18
CA PHE A 28 -6.52 -1.96 -36.81
C PHE A 28 -7.70 -2.29 -37.74
N THR A 29 -7.43 -3.00 -38.83
CA THR A 29 -8.47 -3.56 -39.71
C THR A 29 -8.90 -4.91 -39.15
N VAL A 30 -10.07 -4.99 -38.50
CA VAL A 30 -10.68 -6.26 -38.08
C VAL A 30 -11.43 -6.85 -39.28
N LYS A 31 -10.83 -7.86 -39.92
CA LYS A 31 -11.52 -8.69 -40.91
C LYS A 31 -12.34 -9.74 -40.16
N GLY A 32 -13.66 -9.60 -40.21
CA GLY A 32 -14.61 -10.49 -39.55
C GLY A 32 -14.40 -11.96 -39.90
N LYS A 33 -14.27 -12.79 -38.86
CA LYS A 33 -14.63 -14.20 -38.87
C LYS A 33 -15.51 -14.44 -37.66
N GLN A 34 -16.79 -14.64 -37.94
CA GLN A 34 -17.73 -15.23 -37.02
C GLN A 34 -17.28 -16.67 -36.73
N LEU A 35 -17.06 -16.99 -35.46
CA LEU A 35 -16.83 -18.35 -34.97
C LEU A 35 -17.94 -18.63 -33.96
N GLU A 36 -18.63 -19.75 -34.17
CA GLU A 36 -19.79 -20.21 -33.41
C GLU A 36 -19.45 -20.51 -31.94
N PRO A 37 -20.42 -20.42 -31.01
CA PRO A 37 -20.17 -20.61 -29.59
C PRO A 37 -19.79 -22.07 -29.31
N THR A 38 -18.51 -22.29 -28.99
CA THR A 38 -18.02 -23.57 -28.46
C THR A 38 -18.56 -23.77 -27.03
N PRO A 39 -19.00 -24.97 -26.63
CA PRO A 39 -19.51 -25.24 -25.29
C PRO A 39 -18.50 -24.85 -24.21
N LEU A 40 -18.99 -24.20 -23.16
CA LEU A 40 -18.25 -23.82 -21.95
C LEU A 40 -17.52 -25.02 -21.32
N HIS A 41 -16.26 -25.25 -21.70
CA HIS A 41 -15.23 -25.64 -20.73
C HIS A 41 -14.53 -24.35 -20.33
N VAL A 42 -15.04 -23.74 -19.27
CA VAL A 42 -14.28 -22.75 -18.52
C VAL A 42 -13.27 -23.54 -17.71
N ASP A 43 -11.99 -23.47 -18.07
CA ASP A 43 -10.94 -23.76 -17.10
C ASP A 43 -11.14 -22.76 -15.95
N ALA A 44 -11.63 -23.31 -14.85
CA ALA A 44 -12.36 -22.61 -13.80
C ALA A 44 -11.44 -22.04 -12.71
N ASP A 45 -10.36 -21.33 -13.06
CA ASP A 45 -9.47 -20.80 -12.01
C ASP A 45 -8.94 -19.37 -12.17
N GLN A 46 -9.21 -18.65 -13.26
CA GLN A 46 -8.69 -17.27 -13.37
C GLN A 46 -9.69 -16.29 -13.98
N LYS A 47 -10.74 -15.94 -13.23
CA LYS A 47 -11.54 -14.75 -13.53
C LYS A 47 -12.24 -14.16 -12.29
N SER A 48 -11.50 -13.44 -11.44
CA SER A 48 -11.86 -12.11 -10.87
C SER A 48 -11.11 -11.78 -9.56
N THR A 49 -9.81 -11.53 -9.61
CA THR A 49 -9.10 -10.86 -8.50
C THR A 49 -9.28 -9.34 -8.62
N MET A 50 -10.51 -8.84 -8.49
CA MET A 50 -10.72 -7.40 -8.28
C MET A 50 -10.36 -7.09 -6.82
N LYS A 51 -9.09 -6.75 -6.63
CA LYS A 51 -8.37 -6.45 -5.38
C LYS A 51 -8.18 -7.69 -4.50
N GLU A 52 -7.16 -8.48 -4.78
CA GLU A 52 -6.77 -9.59 -3.89
C GLU A 52 -6.47 -9.07 -2.48
N LYS A 53 -7.00 -9.75 -1.45
CA LYS A 53 -6.72 -9.45 -0.05
C LYS A 53 -5.23 -9.63 0.24
N MET A 54 -4.63 -8.69 0.96
CA MET A 54 -3.26 -8.88 1.45
C MET A 54 -3.27 -9.96 2.53
N LYS A 55 -2.33 -10.91 2.47
CA LYS A 55 -2.18 -11.89 3.55
C LYS A 55 -1.79 -11.16 4.83
N GLN A 56 -2.35 -11.58 5.96
CA GLN A 56 -2.06 -10.94 7.26
C GLN A 56 -0.55 -10.94 7.56
N GLN A 57 0.17 -12.00 7.21
CA GLN A 57 1.62 -12.05 7.37
C GLN A 57 2.33 -10.95 6.56
N GLN A 58 1.91 -10.70 5.32
CA GLN A 58 2.49 -9.61 4.50
C GLN A 58 2.23 -8.24 5.12
N GLN A 59 1.08 -8.06 5.75
CA GLN A 59 0.76 -6.85 6.49
C GLN A 59 1.64 -6.70 7.74
N VAL A 60 1.84 -7.78 8.49
CA VAL A 60 2.76 -7.82 9.65
C VAL A 60 4.19 -7.48 9.23
N ASP A 61 4.70 -8.12 8.18
CA ASP A 61 6.07 -7.89 7.70
C ASP A 61 6.26 -6.43 7.26
N PHE A 62 5.27 -5.85 6.57
CA PHE A 62 5.29 -4.43 6.21
C PHE A 62 5.31 -3.52 7.43
N ALA A 63 4.45 -3.77 8.42
CA ALA A 63 4.38 -2.96 9.64
C ALA A 63 5.68 -3.03 10.45
N ARG A 64 6.30 -4.22 10.54
CA ARG A 64 7.60 -4.39 11.23
C ARG A 64 8.72 -3.64 10.53
N ALA A 65 8.81 -3.76 9.20
CA ALA A 65 9.82 -3.07 8.41
C ALA A 65 9.69 -1.54 8.52
N GLU A 66 8.47 -1.01 8.41
CA GLU A 66 8.22 0.43 8.55
C GLU A 66 8.55 0.92 9.96
N LEU A 67 8.20 0.16 11.01
CA LEU A 67 8.54 0.54 12.39
C LEU A 67 10.06 0.52 12.61
N ALA A 68 10.75 -0.51 12.12
CA ALA A 68 12.20 -0.65 12.24
C ALA A 68 12.92 0.53 11.57
N GLU A 69 12.50 0.88 10.35
CA GLU A 69 13.00 2.04 9.61
C GLU A 69 12.73 3.35 10.36
N ARG A 70 11.50 3.54 10.84
CA ARG A 70 11.09 4.76 11.58
C ARG A 70 11.86 4.96 12.87
N LEU A 71 12.23 3.88 13.57
CA LEU A 71 12.98 3.93 14.81
C LEU A 71 14.50 3.83 14.63
N GLY A 72 15.00 3.52 13.42
CA GLY A 72 16.42 3.30 13.16
C GLY A 72 16.99 2.08 13.89
N VAL A 73 16.18 1.01 14.03
CA VAL A 73 16.57 -0.23 14.71
C VAL A 73 16.55 -1.41 13.75
N GLU A 74 17.23 -2.50 14.13
CA GLU A 74 17.18 -3.76 13.39
C GLU A 74 15.78 -4.41 13.48
N LEU A 75 15.39 -5.14 12.43
CA LEU A 75 14.06 -5.76 12.34
C LEU A 75 13.80 -6.76 13.47
N GLU A 76 14.85 -7.42 13.97
CA GLU A 76 14.84 -8.38 15.08
C GLU A 76 14.47 -7.71 16.41
N GLN A 77 14.68 -6.40 16.55
CA GLN A 77 14.27 -5.64 17.73
C GLN A 77 12.78 -5.29 17.72
N VAL A 78 12.09 -5.51 16.59
CA VAL A 78 10.65 -5.30 16.46
C VAL A 78 9.91 -6.63 16.60
N SER A 79 9.22 -6.77 17.73
CA SER A 79 8.40 -7.95 18.05
C SER A 79 6.93 -7.72 17.74
N VAL A 80 6.22 -8.78 17.33
CA VAL A 80 4.77 -8.74 17.13
C VAL A 80 4.10 -9.21 18.42
N THR A 81 3.37 -8.33 19.08
CA THR A 81 2.61 -8.69 20.29
C THR A 81 1.19 -9.13 19.94
N GLN A 82 0.59 -8.58 18.88
CA GLN A 82 -0.72 -9.01 18.41
C GLN A 82 -0.88 -8.75 16.91
N ALA A 83 -1.55 -9.66 16.20
CA ALA A 83 -2.04 -9.42 14.86
C ALA A 83 -3.41 -10.09 14.71
N THR A 84 -4.46 -9.30 14.56
CA THR A 84 -5.85 -9.79 14.61
C THR A 84 -6.65 -9.24 13.45
N ALA A 85 -7.38 -10.12 12.75
CA ALA A 85 -8.41 -9.70 11.81
C ALA A 85 -9.56 -9.04 12.58
N VAL A 86 -9.96 -7.85 12.15
CA VAL A 86 -10.96 -7.03 12.84
C VAL A 86 -11.95 -6.45 11.83
N THR A 87 -13.05 -5.90 12.33
CA THR A 87 -13.97 -5.07 11.55
C THR A 87 -13.96 -3.66 12.12
N TRP A 88 -13.60 -2.67 11.29
CA TRP A 88 -13.61 -1.27 11.67
C TRP A 88 -15.00 -0.68 11.55
N ARG A 89 -15.36 0.26 12.44
CA ARG A 89 -16.68 0.91 12.47
C ARG A 89 -16.92 1.89 11.30
N SER A 90 -15.86 2.32 10.63
CA SER A 90 -15.92 3.33 9.58
C SER A 90 -14.77 3.20 8.58
N GLY A 91 -14.84 3.98 7.49
CA GLY A 91 -13.76 4.17 6.54
C GLY A 91 -12.49 4.81 7.14
N ALA A 92 -12.50 5.22 8.40
CA ALA A 92 -11.32 5.71 9.12
C ALA A 92 -10.37 4.57 9.56
N LEU A 93 -10.80 3.31 9.43
CA LEU A 93 -10.00 2.14 9.82
C LEU A 93 -9.52 2.21 11.28
N GLY A 94 -10.39 2.72 12.17
CA GLY A 94 -10.10 2.89 13.59
C GLY A 94 -9.06 3.97 13.92
N CYS A 95 -8.76 4.88 12.99
CA CYS A 95 -7.82 5.98 13.22
C CYS A 95 -8.29 7.28 12.54
N PRO A 96 -9.35 7.94 13.04
CA PRO A 96 -9.84 9.18 12.45
C PRO A 96 -8.79 10.30 12.53
N ALA A 97 -8.75 11.11 11.47
CA ALA A 97 -8.07 12.40 11.50
C ALA A 97 -9.07 13.51 11.83
N GLU A 98 -8.60 14.52 12.55
CA GLU A 98 -9.42 15.67 12.95
C GLU A 98 -9.99 16.42 11.75
N GLY A 99 -11.23 16.89 11.89
CA GLY A 99 -11.92 17.66 10.84
C GLY A 99 -12.30 16.87 9.59
N ARG A 100 -12.11 15.54 9.58
CA ARG A 100 -12.48 14.67 8.45
C ARG A 100 -13.79 13.94 8.71
N VAL A 101 -14.61 13.84 7.67
CA VAL A 101 -15.82 13.01 7.67
C VAL A 101 -15.49 11.69 6.98
N TYR A 102 -15.90 10.58 7.60
CA TYR A 102 -15.67 9.23 7.11
C TYR A 102 -16.99 8.53 6.81
N THR A 103 -16.92 7.49 5.99
CA THR A 103 -18.08 6.63 5.74
C THR A 103 -18.39 5.80 6.98
N GLN A 104 -19.67 5.64 7.32
CA GLN A 104 -20.12 4.81 8.44
C GLN A 104 -20.36 3.35 8.02
N ALA A 105 -19.49 2.84 7.15
CA ALA A 105 -19.54 1.47 6.68
C ALA A 105 -18.57 0.59 7.49
N LEU A 106 -18.99 -0.64 7.79
CA LEU A 106 -18.11 -1.63 8.41
C LEU A 106 -17.03 -2.06 7.41
N VAL A 107 -15.77 -1.99 7.83
CA VAL A 107 -14.62 -2.32 6.96
C VAL A 107 -13.80 -3.46 7.53
N PRO A 108 -13.75 -4.62 6.86
CA PRO A 108 -12.83 -5.69 7.23
C PRO A 108 -11.37 -5.24 7.14
N GLY A 109 -10.59 -5.59 8.16
CA GLY A 109 -9.23 -5.12 8.31
C GLY A 109 -8.39 -5.96 9.27
N VAL A 110 -7.24 -5.41 9.63
CA VAL A 110 -6.31 -6.01 10.59
C VAL A 110 -5.82 -4.92 11.54
N ARG A 111 -5.75 -5.26 12.82
CA ARG A 111 -5.03 -4.50 13.84
C ARG A 111 -3.79 -5.27 14.24
N ILE A 112 -2.64 -4.62 14.13
CA ILE A 112 -1.33 -5.17 14.50
C ILE A 112 -0.80 -4.32 15.64
N ILE A 113 -0.35 -4.97 16.71
CA ILE A 113 0.39 -4.33 17.80
C ILE A 113 1.82 -4.87 17.73
N LEU A 114 2.77 -3.95 17.65
CA LEU A 114 4.20 -4.22 17.65
C LEU A 114 4.81 -3.66 18.94
N SER A 115 5.91 -4.26 19.38
CA SER A 115 6.73 -3.72 20.46
C SER A 115 8.18 -3.55 20.01
N ALA A 116 8.76 -2.41 20.35
CA ALA A 116 10.16 -2.08 20.14
C ALA A 116 10.60 -1.09 21.22
N GLN A 117 11.84 -1.21 21.71
CA GLN A 117 12.41 -0.31 22.73
C GLN A 117 11.55 -0.14 24.01
N GLY A 118 10.73 -1.14 24.35
CA GLY A 118 9.84 -1.10 25.51
C GLY A 118 8.52 -0.37 25.29
N GLU A 119 8.29 0.17 24.10
CA GLU A 119 7.03 0.82 23.72
C GLU A 119 6.16 -0.11 22.86
N SER A 120 4.86 0.22 22.76
CA SER A 120 3.90 -0.45 21.90
C SER A 120 3.42 0.48 20.78
N TYR A 121 3.29 -0.06 19.58
CA TYR A 121 2.88 0.68 18.39
C TYR A 121 1.71 -0.03 17.71
N SER A 122 0.61 0.70 17.51
CA SER A 122 -0.55 0.18 16.81
C SER A 122 -0.49 0.49 15.32
N TYR A 123 -0.76 -0.52 14.51
CA TYR A 123 -0.86 -0.43 13.05
C TYR A 123 -2.21 -0.94 12.59
N HIS A 124 -2.89 -0.13 11.79
CA HIS A 124 -4.24 -0.40 11.31
C HIS A 124 -4.22 -0.55 9.79
N ALA A 125 -5.07 -1.44 9.27
CA ALA A 125 -5.22 -1.61 7.83
C ALA A 125 -6.63 -2.07 7.47
N SER A 126 -7.04 -1.79 6.23
CA SER A 126 -8.09 -2.59 5.58
C SER A 126 -7.50 -3.93 5.13
N GLN A 127 -8.33 -4.91 4.82
CA GLN A 127 -7.86 -6.21 4.33
C GLN A 127 -7.11 -6.14 2.98
N PHE A 128 -7.25 -5.03 2.25
CA PHE A 128 -6.61 -4.82 0.95
C PHE A 128 -5.51 -3.75 0.99
N GLY A 129 -5.19 -3.23 2.18
CA GLY A 129 -4.30 -2.08 2.34
C GLY A 129 -3.03 -2.45 3.07
N ARG A 130 -1.98 -1.66 2.82
CA ARG A 130 -0.79 -1.66 3.66
C ARG A 130 -1.14 -1.08 5.04
N PRO A 131 -0.62 -1.63 6.15
CA PRO A 131 -0.82 -1.05 7.46
C PRO A 131 -0.17 0.33 7.59
N PHE A 132 -0.78 1.17 8.41
CA PHE A 132 -0.26 2.48 8.79
C PHE A 132 -0.30 2.62 10.31
N SER A 133 0.65 3.36 10.87
CA SER A 133 0.70 3.58 12.32
C SER A 133 -0.44 4.49 12.77
N CYS A 134 -1.13 4.10 13.84
CA CYS A 134 -2.08 4.92 14.56
C CYS A 134 -1.58 5.16 15.98
N SER A 135 -1.59 6.42 16.41
CA SER A 135 -1.22 6.78 17.78
C SER A 135 -2.33 6.37 18.75
N GLU A 136 -1.98 6.07 19.99
CA GLU A 136 -2.94 5.58 20.98
C GLU A 136 -4.07 6.59 21.24
N GLU A 137 -3.80 7.90 21.13
CA GLU A 137 -4.80 8.95 21.37
C GLU A 137 -5.90 8.97 20.30
N ARG A 138 -5.59 8.51 19.09
CA ARG A 138 -6.54 8.45 17.96
C ARG A 138 -7.10 7.05 17.73
N ALA A 139 -6.50 6.03 18.34
CA ALA A 139 -6.86 4.66 18.08
C ALA A 139 -8.25 4.35 18.64
N GLU A 140 -9.17 4.04 17.74
CA GLU A 140 -10.50 3.58 18.07
C GLU A 140 -10.57 2.05 18.09
N SER A 141 -11.30 1.48 19.05
CA SER A 141 -11.54 0.03 19.11
C SER A 141 -12.22 -0.48 17.83
N PRO A 142 -12.04 -1.74 17.41
CA PRO A 142 -12.88 -2.33 16.38
C PRO A 142 -14.36 -2.40 16.77
N ALA A 143 -15.24 -2.69 15.81
CA ALA A 143 -16.64 -3.01 16.08
C ALA A 143 -16.75 -4.27 16.98
N GLU A 144 -17.64 -4.22 17.97
CA GLU A 144 -17.86 -5.35 18.88
C GLU A 144 -18.36 -6.60 18.13
N GLY A 145 -17.93 -7.78 18.58
CA GLY A 145 -18.31 -9.07 17.98
C GLY A 145 -17.34 -9.63 16.93
N ALA A 146 -16.25 -8.92 16.60
CA ALA A 146 -15.23 -9.41 15.66
C ALA A 146 -14.11 -10.25 16.31
N SER A 147 -14.00 -10.26 17.64
CA SER A 147 -13.14 -11.24 18.34
C SER A 147 -13.95 -12.50 18.58
N GLY A 148 -13.67 -13.55 17.81
CA GLY A 148 -14.43 -14.79 17.79
C GLY A 148 -14.84 -15.29 19.19
N ARG A 149 -16.15 -15.42 19.40
CA ARG A 149 -16.68 -16.43 20.31
C ARG A 149 -16.86 -17.69 19.47
N PHE A 150 -16.03 -18.69 19.72
CA PHE A 150 -16.36 -20.08 19.47
C PHE A 150 -16.75 -20.71 20.81
#